data_AF-A0A177H941-F1
#
_entry.id   AF-A0A177H941-F1
#
_cell.length_a   1.000
_cell.length_b   1.000
_cell.length_c   1.000
_cell.angle_alpha   90.00
_cell.angle_beta   90.00
_cell.angle_gamma   90.00
#
_symmetry.space_group_name_H-M   'P 1'
#
loop_
_entity.id
_entity.type
_entity.pdbx_description
1 polymer ?
#
loop_
_entity_poly.entity_id
_entity_poly.type
_entity_poly.pdbx_seq_one_letter_code
_entity_poly.pdbx_strand_id
1 'polypeptide(L)'
;MKNVNIKSVNHGNTAADRNRYCGPAVISAVTGMTTGEAARLIRHVGGRKSIKGSTSWEVKRSLELCGIESKRQTFGLTLNRSSGVTLAGWLKATVKERTANRVFLIVAGWHWQLVQGRRYVCGILGSPASIKDKRIKRRARVSEVYELTSMGAITTPSEAIKPKRVACGADSDRGKAQRLAKKLGMEISIERTGYGDNSYWIDYEGKDDYVDLGVIEGHCSYDWQEVFWKLQEIEQHQRKKAA
;
A
#
# COMPACT_ATOMS: atom_id res chain seq x y z
N MET A 1 28.28 0.23 7.86
CA MET A 1 27.25 0.97 7.08
C MET A 1 26.76 0.06 5.97
N LYS A 2 25.45 -0.14 5.82
CA LYS A 2 24.90 -0.81 4.64
C LYS A 2 24.62 0.23 3.57
N ASN A 3 25.02 -0.06 2.33
CA ASN A 3 24.80 0.87 1.22
C ASN A 3 23.29 0.88 0.88
N VAL A 4 22.69 2.06 0.98
CA VAL A 4 21.37 2.33 0.39
C VAL A 4 21.50 2.18 -1.13
N ASN A 5 20.53 1.52 -1.77
CA ASN A 5 20.53 1.29 -3.20
C ASN A 5 19.17 1.64 -3.79
N ILE A 6 19.16 2.26 -4.97
CA ILE A 6 17.91 2.54 -5.68
C ILE A 6 17.40 1.28 -6.38
N LYS A 7 16.12 0.99 -6.18
CA LYS A 7 15.37 -0.11 -6.78
C LYS A 7 14.25 0.46 -7.66
N SER A 8 13.52 -0.44 -8.33
CA SER A 8 12.24 -0.07 -8.94
C SER A 8 11.22 0.30 -7.87
N VAL A 9 10.36 1.25 -8.21
CA VAL A 9 9.22 1.65 -7.38
C VAL A 9 8.26 0.47 -7.32
N ASN A 10 7.96 0.01 -6.11
CA ASN A 10 7.03 -1.07 -5.87
C ASN A 10 5.62 -0.50 -5.72
N HIS A 11 4.73 -0.79 -6.66
CA HIS A 11 3.33 -0.35 -6.59
C HIS A 11 2.41 -1.36 -5.90
N GLY A 12 2.93 -2.55 -5.53
CA GLY A 12 2.12 -3.64 -5.00
C GLY A 12 1.08 -4.18 -5.99
N ASN A 13 0.35 -5.19 -5.54
CA ASN A 13 -0.62 -5.91 -6.38
C ASN A 13 -2.06 -5.44 -6.15
N THR A 14 -2.34 -4.74 -5.05
CA THR A 14 -3.69 -4.28 -4.71
C THR A 14 -3.84 -2.77 -4.87
N ALA A 15 -5.07 -2.28 -5.04
CA ALA A 15 -5.35 -0.84 -5.09
C ALA A 15 -4.93 -0.13 -3.80
N ALA A 16 -4.98 -0.81 -2.65
CA ALA A 16 -4.58 -0.25 -1.36
C ALA A 16 -3.06 0.02 -1.26
N ASP A 17 -2.26 -0.64 -2.09
CA ASP A 17 -0.79 -0.58 -2.10
C ASP A 17 -0.25 0.44 -3.12
N ARG A 18 -1.16 1.13 -3.82
CA ARG A 18 -0.81 2.05 -4.90
C ARG A 18 -0.92 3.51 -4.45
N ASN A 19 0.11 4.28 -4.75
CA ASN A 19 0.08 5.73 -4.72
C ASN A 19 0.96 6.28 -5.86
N ARG A 20 0.42 7.24 -6.63
CA ARG A 20 1.06 7.79 -7.85
C ARG A 20 2.01 8.97 -7.60
N TYR A 21 2.13 9.44 -6.36
CA TYR A 21 2.89 10.66 -6.06
C TYR A 21 4.37 10.37 -5.82
N CYS A 22 5.23 11.36 -6.13
CA CYS A 22 6.68 11.17 -6.15
C CYS A 22 7.31 10.96 -4.76
N GLY A 23 6.73 11.51 -3.70
CA GLY A 23 7.21 11.29 -2.32
C GLY A 23 7.16 9.82 -1.90
N PRO A 24 5.98 9.17 -1.95
CA PRO A 24 5.89 7.73 -1.71
C PRO A 24 6.78 6.88 -2.65
N ALA A 25 6.94 7.30 -3.91
CA ALA A 25 7.75 6.58 -4.89
C ALA A 25 9.24 6.55 -4.51
N VAL A 26 9.83 7.65 -4.02
CA VAL A 26 11.25 7.65 -3.62
C VAL A 26 11.49 6.81 -2.36
N ILE A 27 10.57 6.82 -1.39
CA ILE A 27 10.67 5.95 -0.21
C ILE A 27 10.60 4.49 -0.65
N SER A 28 9.60 4.13 -1.46
CA SER A 28 9.44 2.79 -2.03
C SER A 28 10.71 2.30 -2.74
N ALA A 29 11.35 3.17 -3.54
CA ALA A 29 12.54 2.80 -4.31
C ALA A 29 13.78 2.51 -3.44
N VAL A 30 13.88 3.03 -2.21
CA VAL A 30 15.03 2.74 -1.32
C VAL A 30 14.70 1.69 -0.26
N THR A 31 13.44 1.57 0.17
CA THR A 31 13.03 0.62 1.21
C THR A 31 12.53 -0.71 0.64
N GLY A 32 11.97 -0.72 -0.57
CA GLY A 32 11.26 -1.86 -1.15
C GLY A 32 9.78 -1.95 -0.75
N MET A 33 9.32 -1.07 0.14
CA MET A 33 7.91 -0.94 0.50
C MET A 33 7.07 -0.61 -0.73
N THR A 34 5.80 -0.99 -0.71
CA THR A 34 4.83 -0.51 -1.70
C THR A 34 4.61 1.00 -1.57
N THR A 35 4.21 1.65 -2.66
CA THR A 35 3.87 3.08 -2.64
C THR A 35 2.72 3.41 -1.69
N GLY A 36 1.82 2.46 -1.42
CA GLY A 36 0.71 2.59 -0.48
C GLY A 36 1.19 2.55 0.97
N GLU A 37 2.12 1.66 1.31
CA GLU A 37 2.78 1.62 2.62
C GLU A 37 3.59 2.90 2.86
N ALA A 38 4.40 3.32 1.90
CA ALA A 38 5.14 4.58 1.99
C ALA A 38 4.19 5.79 2.17
N ALA A 39 3.05 5.80 1.48
CA ALA A 39 2.04 6.83 1.66
C ALA A 39 1.33 6.75 3.03
N ARG A 40 1.17 5.57 3.65
CA ARG A 40 0.67 5.44 5.04
C ARG A 40 1.67 6.01 6.03
N LEU A 41 2.96 5.73 5.83
CA LEU A 41 4.01 6.26 6.69
C LEU A 41 4.08 7.79 6.64
N ILE A 42 4.05 8.40 5.45
CA ILE A 42 4.00 9.86 5.30
C ILE A 42 2.73 10.44 5.96
N ARG A 43 1.59 9.75 5.88
CA ARG A 43 0.34 10.17 6.55
C ARG A 43 0.46 10.16 8.06
N HIS A 44 1.08 9.13 8.61
CA HIS A 44 1.35 9.01 10.03
C HIS A 44 2.25 10.16 10.49
N VAL A 45 3.35 10.40 9.79
CA VAL A 45 4.30 11.48 10.09
C VAL A 45 3.64 12.86 9.99
N GLY A 46 2.87 13.13 8.94
CA GLY A 46 2.26 14.44 8.70
C GLY A 46 0.88 14.66 9.34
N GLY A 47 0.28 13.65 9.97
CA GLY A 47 -1.09 13.72 10.49
C GLY A 47 -2.18 13.87 9.41
N ARG A 48 -1.95 13.35 8.19
CA ARG A 48 -2.82 13.60 7.02
C ARG A 48 -3.66 12.39 6.63
N LYS A 49 -4.86 12.62 6.07
CA LYS A 49 -5.72 11.52 5.55
C LYS A 49 -5.28 10.99 4.18
N SER A 50 -4.67 11.83 3.34
CA SER A 50 -4.22 11.46 2.00
C SER A 50 -2.95 12.20 1.59
N ILE A 51 -2.11 11.57 0.75
CA ILE A 51 -0.86 12.16 0.23
C ILE A 51 -1.04 12.47 -1.24
N LYS A 52 -1.06 13.76 -1.56
CA LYS A 52 -1.05 14.32 -2.93
C LYS A 52 0.21 15.16 -3.22
N GLY A 53 1.12 15.18 -2.26
CA GLY A 53 2.37 15.94 -2.22
C GLY A 53 2.95 15.81 -0.82
N SER A 54 4.26 15.87 -0.71
CA SER A 54 4.97 15.73 0.57
C SER A 54 6.04 16.80 0.73
N THR A 55 6.18 17.28 1.95
CA THR A 55 7.24 18.20 2.37
C THR A 55 8.54 17.45 2.61
N SER A 56 9.65 18.18 2.69
CA SER A 56 10.96 17.59 2.96
C SER A 56 11.05 16.97 4.34
N TRP A 57 10.38 17.57 5.33
CA TRP A 57 10.31 17.00 6.66
C TRP A 57 9.58 15.65 6.66
N GLU A 58 8.40 15.56 6.02
CA GLU A 58 7.62 14.32 5.98
C GLU A 58 8.41 13.17 5.32
N VAL A 59 9.08 13.44 4.20
CA VAL A 59 9.86 12.42 3.48
C VAL A 59 11.08 11.99 4.30
N LYS A 60 11.85 12.95 4.83
CA LYS A 60 13.05 12.64 5.63
C LYS A 60 12.72 11.88 6.90
N ARG A 61 11.69 12.31 7.63
CA ARG A 61 11.26 11.64 8.86
C ARG A 61 10.72 10.23 8.58
N SER A 62 10.02 10.05 7.46
CA SER A 62 9.60 8.71 7.03
C SER A 62 10.81 7.81 6.71
N LEU A 63 11.83 8.33 6.03
CA LEU A 63 13.08 7.58 5.76
C LEU A 63 13.82 7.22 7.06
N GLU A 64 13.86 8.14 8.01
CA GLU A 64 14.48 7.93 9.32
C GLU A 64 13.81 6.78 10.09
N LEU A 65 12.47 6.73 10.09
CA LEU A 65 11.71 5.60 10.67
C LEU A 65 12.03 4.26 10.00
N CYS A 66 12.45 4.27 8.73
CA CYS A 66 12.92 3.08 8.02
C CYS A 66 14.42 2.78 8.25
N GLY A 67 15.10 3.50 9.15
CA GLY A 67 16.53 3.33 9.41
C GLY A 67 17.45 3.97 8.37
N ILE A 68 16.96 4.98 7.63
CA ILE A 68 17.72 5.71 6.60
C ILE A 68 17.91 7.17 7.04
N GLU A 69 19.17 7.55 7.27
CA GLU A 69 19.53 8.93 7.57
C GLU A 69 19.64 9.77 6.29
N SER A 70 19.21 11.03 6.36
CA SER A 70 19.23 11.99 5.25
C SER A 70 20.09 13.22 5.61
N LYS A 71 21.35 13.25 5.15
CA LYS A 71 22.28 14.36 5.40
C LYS A 71 22.22 15.38 4.27
N ARG A 72 21.95 16.65 4.58
CA ARG A 72 21.89 17.71 3.56
C ARG A 72 23.27 17.92 2.92
N GLN A 73 23.31 18.03 1.59
CA GLN A 73 24.52 18.30 0.83
C GLN A 73 24.31 19.48 -0.11
N THR A 74 25.28 20.39 -0.18
CA THR A 74 25.24 21.54 -1.12
C THR A 74 26.31 21.45 -2.21
N PHE A 75 27.45 20.79 -1.92
CA PHE A 75 28.62 20.71 -2.82
C PHE A 75 29.10 22.09 -3.31
N GLY A 76 28.98 23.12 -2.47
CA GLY A 76 29.32 24.49 -2.84
C GLY A 76 28.38 25.13 -3.87
N LEU A 77 27.25 24.49 -4.20
CA LEU A 77 26.27 25.00 -5.16
C LEU A 77 25.14 25.74 -4.45
N THR A 78 24.66 26.81 -5.07
CA THR A 78 23.44 27.49 -4.65
C THR A 78 22.23 26.62 -4.98
N LEU A 79 21.54 26.13 -3.94
CA LEU A 79 20.31 25.35 -4.06
C LEU A 79 19.12 26.25 -3.73
N ASN A 80 18.28 26.52 -4.72
CA ASN A 80 17.12 27.40 -4.61
C ASN A 80 16.12 27.09 -5.75
N ARG A 81 14.82 27.30 -5.50
CA ARG A 81 13.76 27.05 -6.48
C ARG A 81 13.77 28.02 -7.67
N SER A 82 14.27 29.24 -7.49
CA SER A 82 14.25 30.32 -8.48
C SER A 82 15.62 30.52 -9.12
N SER A 83 16.65 30.74 -8.30
CA SER A 83 18.01 31.09 -8.76
C SER A 83 19.03 29.95 -8.67
N GLY A 84 18.61 28.77 -8.18
CA GLY A 84 19.52 27.66 -7.93
C GLY A 84 20.08 27.00 -9.18
N VAL A 85 21.03 26.08 -8.99
CA VAL A 85 21.53 25.24 -10.08
C VAL A 85 20.40 24.40 -10.69
N THR A 86 20.42 24.17 -12.00
CA THR A 86 19.49 23.19 -12.62
C THR A 86 19.91 21.77 -12.28
N LEU A 87 19.00 20.79 -12.42
CA LEU A 87 19.33 19.39 -12.25
C LEU A 87 20.47 18.95 -13.19
N ALA A 88 20.47 19.43 -14.43
CA ALA A 88 21.58 19.20 -15.36
C ALA A 88 22.90 19.78 -14.85
N GLY A 89 22.87 21.01 -14.32
CA GLY A 89 24.05 21.67 -13.75
C GLY A 89 24.57 20.92 -12.53
N TRP A 90 23.67 20.50 -11.63
CA TRP A 90 24.02 19.69 -10.48
C TRP A 90 24.65 18.36 -10.90
N LEU A 91 24.04 17.62 -11.83
CA LEU A 91 24.57 16.36 -12.34
C LEU A 91 25.96 16.51 -12.97
N LYS A 92 26.27 17.65 -13.60
CA LYS A 92 27.58 17.96 -14.19
C LYS A 92 28.61 18.32 -13.11
N ALA A 93 28.23 19.11 -12.12
CA ALA A 93 29.12 19.54 -11.04
C ALA A 93 29.47 18.38 -10.08
N THR A 94 28.55 17.45 -9.85
CA THR A 94 28.72 16.36 -8.86
C THR A 94 29.15 15.03 -9.46
N VAL A 95 29.72 15.01 -10.67
CA VAL A 95 30.14 13.75 -11.34
C VAL A 95 31.06 12.90 -10.46
N LYS A 96 32.01 13.51 -9.76
CA LYS A 96 32.95 12.82 -8.87
C LYS A 96 32.28 12.30 -7.60
N GLU A 97 31.26 13.00 -7.12
CA GLU A 97 30.53 12.65 -5.89
C GLU A 97 29.52 11.52 -6.10
N ARG A 98 28.95 11.42 -7.30
CA ARG A 98 27.93 10.42 -7.66
C ARG A 98 28.58 9.09 -8.01
N THR A 99 29.03 8.38 -6.98
CA THR A 99 29.54 7.01 -7.10
C THR A 99 28.41 5.98 -7.06
N ALA A 100 28.71 4.73 -7.39
CA ALA A 100 27.74 3.64 -7.34
C ALA A 100 27.26 3.32 -5.91
N ASN A 101 27.98 3.75 -4.87
CA ASN A 101 27.65 3.44 -3.47
C ASN A 101 26.92 4.58 -2.75
N ARG A 102 26.68 5.71 -3.43
CA ARG A 102 26.07 6.90 -2.85
C ARG A 102 24.74 7.19 -3.50
N VAL A 103 23.72 7.35 -2.67
CA VAL A 103 22.35 7.67 -3.09
C VAL A 103 22.00 9.08 -2.65
N PHE A 104 21.53 9.88 -3.60
CA PHE A 104 21.10 11.25 -3.34
C PHE A 104 19.60 11.38 -3.58
N LEU A 105 18.88 11.81 -2.54
CA LEU A 105 17.51 12.31 -2.64
C LEU A 105 17.56 13.79 -3.04
N ILE A 106 16.91 14.11 -4.15
CA ILE A 106 16.95 15.45 -4.75
C ILE A 106 15.53 15.98 -4.88
N VAL A 107 15.35 17.26 -4.56
CA VAL A 107 14.14 18.02 -4.90
C VAL A 107 14.47 18.95 -6.05
N ALA A 108 13.84 18.71 -7.20
CA ALA A 108 13.96 19.60 -8.35
C ALA A 108 12.59 19.85 -8.99
N GLY A 109 12.19 21.12 -9.15
CA GLY A 109 10.92 21.48 -9.80
C GLY A 109 9.68 20.83 -9.17
N TRP A 110 9.57 20.87 -7.84
CA TRP A 110 8.47 20.26 -7.06
C TRP A 110 8.38 18.73 -7.18
N HIS A 111 9.49 18.08 -7.52
CA HIS A 111 9.56 16.65 -7.73
C HIS A 111 10.65 16.00 -6.88
N TRP A 112 10.27 14.91 -6.22
CA TRP A 112 11.18 14.01 -5.50
C TRP A 112 11.79 13.01 -6.48
N GLN A 113 13.11 12.87 -6.43
CA GLN A 113 13.85 11.95 -7.28
C GLN A 113 15.12 11.45 -6.58
N LEU A 114 15.58 10.27 -6.98
CA LEU A 114 16.79 9.64 -6.46
C LEU A 114 17.83 9.51 -7.56
N VAL A 115 19.09 9.71 -7.21
CA VAL A 115 20.24 9.52 -8.09
C VAL A 115 21.28 8.64 -7.40
N GLN A 116 21.76 7.63 -8.11
CA GLN A 116 22.85 6.75 -7.68
C GLN A 116 23.78 6.49 -8.87
N GLY A 117 25.02 6.95 -8.79
CA GLY A 117 25.92 6.92 -9.94
C GLY A 117 25.30 7.58 -11.18
N ARG A 118 25.18 6.80 -12.26
CA ARG A 118 24.54 7.21 -13.53
C ARG A 118 23.07 6.80 -13.63
N ARG A 119 22.50 6.27 -12.56
CA ARG A 119 21.12 5.80 -12.47
C ARG A 119 20.25 6.83 -11.75
N TYR A 120 18.99 6.86 -12.13
CA TYR A 120 18.00 7.82 -11.64
C TYR A 120 16.66 7.09 -11.49
N VAL A 121 15.91 7.36 -10.43
CA VAL A 121 14.54 6.84 -10.28
C VAL A 121 13.63 7.88 -9.64
N CYS A 122 12.37 7.91 -10.06
CA CYS A 122 11.33 8.73 -9.48
C CYS A 122 9.94 8.14 -9.78
N GLY A 123 8.88 8.75 -9.24
CA GLY A 123 7.50 8.29 -9.45
C GLY A 123 6.99 8.38 -10.90
N ILE A 124 7.66 9.11 -11.80
CA ILE A 124 7.30 9.17 -13.23
C ILE A 124 7.92 8.00 -14.00
N LEU A 125 9.17 7.62 -13.66
CA LEU A 125 9.87 6.55 -14.37
C LEU A 125 9.49 5.16 -13.85
N GLY A 126 9.23 5.04 -12.54
CA GLY A 126 8.89 3.77 -11.89
C GLY A 126 10.04 2.77 -11.78
N SER A 127 11.06 2.86 -12.64
CA SER A 127 12.24 1.98 -12.64
C SER A 127 13.53 2.80 -12.76
N PRO A 128 14.68 2.28 -12.28
CA PRO A 128 15.96 2.95 -12.43
C PRO A 128 16.33 3.09 -13.91
N ALA A 129 16.42 4.33 -14.39
CA ALA A 129 16.83 4.66 -15.74
C ALA A 129 18.15 5.44 -15.75
N SER A 130 18.70 5.67 -16.93
CA SER A 130 19.87 6.54 -17.11
C SER A 130 19.54 7.98 -16.73
N ILE A 131 20.49 8.70 -16.12
CA ILE A 131 20.39 10.16 -15.89
C ILE A 131 20.23 10.99 -17.18
N LYS A 132 20.38 10.36 -18.35
CA LYS A 132 20.15 10.95 -19.68
C LYS A 132 18.73 10.69 -20.22
N ASP A 133 17.86 9.95 -19.50
CA ASP A 133 16.49 9.68 -19.94
C ASP A 133 15.74 10.99 -20.20
N LYS A 134 15.07 11.07 -21.37
CA LYS A 134 14.41 12.29 -21.86
C LYS A 134 13.22 12.71 -20.99
N ARG A 135 12.62 11.79 -20.24
CA ARG A 135 11.50 12.06 -19.31
C ARG A 135 11.96 12.81 -18.06
N ILE A 136 13.26 12.85 -17.78
CA ILE A 136 13.83 13.58 -16.65
C ILE A 136 13.79 15.09 -16.96
N LYS A 137 13.16 15.87 -16.08
CA LYS A 137 13.08 17.34 -16.19
C LYS A 137 14.41 18.02 -15.84
N ARG A 138 15.43 17.82 -16.68
CA ARG A 138 16.83 18.25 -16.43
C ARG A 138 17.03 19.77 -16.26
N ARG A 139 16.10 20.61 -16.74
CA ARG A 139 16.14 22.07 -16.56
C ARG A 139 15.50 22.55 -15.25
N ALA A 140 14.83 21.67 -14.50
CA ALA A 140 14.26 22.03 -13.21
C ALA A 140 15.35 22.48 -12.23
N ARG A 141 15.05 23.50 -11.43
CA ARG A 141 15.97 24.04 -10.41
C ARG A 141 15.99 23.12 -9.20
N VAL A 142 17.19 22.83 -8.70
CA VAL A 142 17.41 22.00 -7.51
C VAL A 142 17.25 22.88 -6.27
N SER A 143 16.30 22.54 -5.41
CA SER A 143 16.10 23.25 -4.15
C SER A 143 16.78 22.58 -2.97
N GLU A 144 16.85 21.25 -2.99
CA GLU A 144 17.36 20.47 -1.87
C GLU A 144 18.02 19.19 -2.36
N VAL A 145 19.10 18.78 -1.68
CA VAL A 145 19.82 17.53 -1.91
C VAL A 145 20.18 16.93 -0.57
N TYR A 146 19.89 15.64 -0.41
CA TYR A 146 20.22 14.86 0.76
C TYR A 146 20.93 13.58 0.34
N GLU A 147 22.07 13.29 0.96
CA GLU A 147 22.72 11.99 0.87
C GLU A 147 22.04 11.02 1.83
N LEU A 148 21.68 9.84 1.32
CA LEU A 148 21.01 8.79 2.08
C LEU A 148 22.03 7.74 2.53
N THR A 149 22.04 7.47 3.83
CA THR A 149 22.90 6.42 4.41
C THR A 149 22.09 5.56 5.39
N SER A 150 22.54 4.34 5.65
CA SER A 150 21.92 3.47 6.65
C SER A 150 22.98 2.83 7.54
N MET A 151 22.76 2.96 8.85
CA MET A 151 23.60 2.37 9.88
C MET A 151 23.22 0.92 10.20
N GLY A 152 22.03 0.47 9.77
CA GLY A 152 21.47 -0.83 10.11
C GLY A 152 20.71 -1.51 8.97
N ALA A 153 19.79 -2.39 9.33
CA ALA A 153 18.84 -2.96 8.37
C ALA A 153 17.75 -1.92 8.05
N ILE A 154 17.40 -1.80 6.77
CA ILE A 154 16.24 -1.00 6.36
C ILE A 154 14.98 -1.79 6.71
N THR A 155 14.10 -1.22 7.51
CA THR A 155 12.89 -1.86 8.04
C THR A 155 11.63 -1.19 7.51
N THR A 156 10.53 -1.95 7.50
CA THR A 156 9.18 -1.42 7.28
C THR A 156 8.55 -1.13 8.64
N PRO A 157 8.27 0.14 9.00
CA PRO A 157 7.64 0.48 10.26
C PRO A 157 6.20 -0.05 10.35
N SER A 158 5.71 -0.36 11.56
CA SER A 158 4.34 -0.82 11.78
C SER A 158 3.29 0.17 11.27
N GLU A 159 3.59 1.46 11.31
CA GLU A 159 2.75 2.57 10.87
C GLU A 159 2.54 2.60 9.35
N ALA A 160 3.42 1.94 8.61
CA ALA A 160 3.27 1.78 7.16
C ALA A 160 2.32 0.63 6.80
N ILE A 161 2.13 -0.32 7.71
CA ILE A 161 1.30 -1.50 7.52
C ILE A 161 -0.17 -1.11 7.69
N LYS A 162 -1.02 -1.54 6.76
CA LYS A 162 -2.46 -1.33 6.91
C LYS A 162 -2.95 -2.17 8.09
N PRO A 163 -3.65 -1.59 9.08
CA PRO A 163 -4.22 -2.39 10.16
C PRO A 163 -5.19 -3.40 9.57
N LYS A 164 -5.10 -4.65 10.03
CA LYS A 164 -6.09 -5.68 9.71
C LYS A 164 -7.42 -5.19 10.29
N ARG A 165 -8.48 -5.20 9.46
CA ARG A 165 -9.83 -4.92 9.95
C ARG A 165 -10.18 -6.05 10.93
N VAL A 166 -10.43 -5.72 12.18
CA VAL A 166 -11.05 -6.65 13.12
C VAL A 166 -12.46 -6.86 12.59
N ALA A 167 -12.79 -8.10 12.21
CA ALA A 167 -14.15 -8.44 11.81
C ALA A 167 -15.08 -8.14 13.00
N CYS A 168 -16.13 -7.35 12.80
CA CYS A 168 -17.23 -7.33 13.77
C CYS A 168 -17.94 -8.70 13.75
N GLY A 169 -18.68 -9.07 14.80
CA GLY A 169 -19.32 -10.40 14.91
C GLY A 169 -20.04 -10.85 13.63
N ALA A 170 -20.84 -9.94 13.05
CA ALA A 170 -21.52 -10.13 11.77
C ALA A 170 -20.59 -10.40 10.56
N ASP A 171 -19.43 -9.76 10.48
CA ASP A 171 -18.42 -10.04 9.44
C ASP A 171 -17.78 -11.44 9.63
N SER A 172 -17.69 -11.91 10.88
CA SER A 172 -17.13 -13.22 11.22
C SER A 172 -18.08 -14.36 10.87
N ASP A 173 -19.37 -14.19 11.19
CA ASP A 173 -20.39 -15.21 10.96
C ASP A 173 -20.74 -15.31 9.47
N ARG A 174 -20.71 -14.18 8.75
CA ARG A 174 -20.77 -14.17 7.28
C ARG A 174 -19.73 -15.10 6.65
N GLY A 175 -18.47 -14.97 7.07
CA GLY A 175 -17.38 -15.79 6.54
C GLY A 175 -17.53 -17.28 6.88
N LYS A 176 -18.11 -17.62 8.04
CA LYS A 176 -18.42 -19.02 8.41
C LYS A 176 -19.59 -19.55 7.58
N ALA A 177 -20.70 -18.83 7.52
CA ALA A 177 -21.90 -19.17 6.76
C ALA A 177 -21.57 -19.42 5.28
N GLN A 178 -20.88 -18.49 4.61
CA GLN A 178 -20.51 -18.64 3.19
C GLN A 178 -19.62 -19.86 2.93
N ARG A 179 -18.70 -20.20 3.84
CA ARG A 179 -17.87 -21.41 3.70
C ARG A 179 -18.68 -22.68 3.89
N LEU A 180 -19.62 -22.69 4.84
CA LEU A 180 -20.46 -23.84 5.12
C LEU A 180 -21.49 -24.08 4.01
N ALA A 181 -22.16 -23.03 3.52
CA ALA A 181 -23.05 -23.13 2.36
C ALA A 181 -22.33 -23.70 1.13
N LYS A 182 -21.13 -23.18 0.82
CA LYS A 182 -20.31 -23.72 -0.27
C LYS A 182 -19.97 -25.20 -0.08
N LYS A 183 -19.67 -25.62 1.15
CA LYS A 183 -19.38 -27.03 1.47
C LYS A 183 -20.62 -27.92 1.24
N LEU A 184 -21.80 -27.41 1.54
CA LEU A 184 -23.08 -28.11 1.40
C LEU A 184 -23.67 -28.02 -0.01
N GLY A 185 -23.06 -27.27 -0.93
CA GLY A 185 -23.60 -27.04 -2.28
C GLY A 185 -24.80 -26.11 -2.30
N MET A 186 -24.91 -25.19 -1.33
CA MET A 186 -26.04 -24.28 -1.16
C MET A 186 -25.64 -22.84 -1.53
N GLU A 187 -26.62 -22.06 -1.97
CA GLU A 187 -26.48 -20.64 -2.26
C GLU A 187 -27.13 -19.80 -1.15
N ILE A 188 -26.57 -18.61 -0.90
CA ILE A 188 -27.16 -17.64 0.03
C ILE A 188 -27.48 -16.38 -0.77
N SER A 189 -28.75 -16.15 -1.03
CA SER A 189 -29.21 -14.92 -1.68
C SER A 189 -29.47 -13.82 -0.65
N ILE A 190 -29.25 -12.56 -1.06
CA ILE A 190 -29.35 -11.40 -0.18
C ILE A 190 -30.35 -10.43 -0.78
N GLU A 191 -31.47 -10.27 -0.11
CA GLU A 191 -32.49 -9.29 -0.45
C GLU A 191 -32.21 -7.99 0.32
N ARG A 192 -31.87 -6.94 -0.44
CA ARG A 192 -31.56 -5.62 0.12
C ARG A 192 -32.79 -4.73 0.02
N THR A 193 -33.39 -4.43 1.15
CA THR A 193 -34.62 -3.62 1.26
C THR A 193 -34.41 -2.13 1.00
N GLY A 194 -33.15 -1.65 0.99
CA GLY A 194 -32.80 -0.24 0.74
C GLY A 194 -33.10 0.71 1.91
N TYR A 195 -34.03 0.34 2.79
CA TYR A 195 -34.35 1.00 4.06
C TYR A 195 -34.66 -0.09 5.11
N GLY A 196 -33.65 -0.51 5.88
CA GLY A 196 -33.80 -1.51 6.95
C GLY A 196 -32.72 -2.60 6.92
N ASP A 197 -32.94 -3.65 7.72
CA ASP A 197 -32.09 -4.83 7.75
C ASP A 197 -32.23 -5.66 6.46
N ASN A 198 -31.13 -6.28 6.02
CA ASN A 198 -31.15 -7.17 4.87
C ASN A 198 -31.82 -8.50 5.27
N SER A 199 -32.53 -9.12 4.33
CA SER A 199 -32.98 -10.51 4.48
C SER A 199 -32.05 -11.45 3.71
N TYR A 200 -31.73 -12.58 4.32
CA TYR A 200 -30.84 -13.60 3.77
C TYR A 200 -31.64 -14.88 3.57
N TRP A 201 -31.54 -15.47 2.38
CA TRP A 201 -32.27 -16.68 2.02
C TRP A 201 -31.26 -17.79 1.70
N ILE A 202 -31.51 -19.00 2.21
CA ILE A 202 -30.70 -20.18 1.91
C ILE A 202 -31.42 -20.98 0.83
N ASP A 203 -30.79 -21.03 -0.34
CA ASP A 203 -31.29 -21.69 -1.54
C ASP A 203 -30.50 -22.98 -1.79
N TYR A 204 -31.20 -24.06 -2.12
CA TYR A 204 -30.59 -25.35 -2.40
C TYR A 204 -31.48 -26.19 -3.31
N GLU A 205 -30.86 -27.04 -4.14
CA GLU A 205 -31.58 -27.94 -5.03
C GLU A 205 -31.73 -29.32 -4.37
N GLY A 206 -32.97 -29.81 -4.23
CA GLY A 206 -33.26 -31.10 -3.63
C GLY A 206 -34.75 -31.45 -3.71
N LYS A 207 -35.08 -32.75 -3.51
CA LYS A 207 -36.48 -33.20 -3.37
C LYS A 207 -37.04 -32.99 -1.95
N ASP A 208 -36.15 -32.87 -0.98
CA ASP A 208 -36.47 -32.71 0.43
C ASP A 208 -36.22 -31.25 0.82
N ASP A 209 -37.27 -30.52 1.19
CA ASP A 209 -37.15 -29.18 1.77
C ASP A 209 -36.86 -29.29 3.27
N TYR A 210 -35.76 -28.71 3.73
CA TYR A 210 -35.35 -28.73 5.14
C TYR A 210 -36.30 -27.96 6.06
N VAL A 211 -37.11 -27.03 5.52
CA VAL A 211 -38.22 -26.42 6.25
C VAL A 211 -39.35 -27.44 6.44
N ASP A 212 -39.75 -28.13 5.38
CA ASP A 212 -40.82 -29.14 5.43
C ASP A 212 -40.44 -30.34 6.29
N LEU A 213 -39.16 -30.69 6.32
CA LEU A 213 -38.61 -31.71 7.21
C LEU A 213 -38.49 -31.25 8.68
N GLY A 214 -38.79 -29.99 8.99
CA GLY A 214 -38.65 -29.40 10.32
C GLY A 214 -37.21 -29.32 10.82
N VAL A 215 -36.24 -29.32 9.92
CA VAL A 215 -34.80 -29.21 10.25
C VAL A 215 -34.44 -27.76 10.54
N ILE A 216 -35.08 -26.81 9.86
CA ILE A 216 -34.95 -25.37 10.09
C ILE A 216 -36.34 -24.73 10.14
N GLU A 217 -36.48 -23.61 10.86
CA GLU A 217 -37.79 -22.93 11.05
C GLU A 217 -38.28 -22.17 9.79
N GLY A 218 -37.38 -21.87 8.85
CA GLY A 218 -37.71 -21.17 7.61
C GLY A 218 -36.48 -20.79 6.80
N HIS A 219 -36.65 -20.47 5.51
CA HIS A 219 -35.53 -20.10 4.63
C HIS A 219 -34.96 -18.71 4.88
N CYS A 220 -35.78 -17.78 5.38
CA CYS A 220 -35.39 -16.38 5.60
C CYS A 220 -34.70 -16.18 6.95
N SER A 221 -33.64 -15.38 6.97
CA SER A 221 -32.91 -14.94 8.15
C SER A 221 -32.61 -13.44 8.09
N TYR A 222 -32.47 -12.80 9.24
CA TYR A 222 -32.27 -11.35 9.35
C TYR A 222 -30.84 -10.95 9.72
N ASP A 223 -30.01 -11.92 10.11
CA ASP A 223 -28.57 -11.73 10.30
C ASP A 223 -27.74 -12.94 9.86
N TRP A 224 -26.42 -12.75 9.81
CA TRP A 224 -25.48 -13.79 9.39
C TRP A 224 -25.29 -14.92 10.41
N GLN A 225 -25.65 -14.68 11.68
CA GLN A 225 -25.54 -15.66 12.74
C GLN A 225 -26.66 -16.70 12.61
N GLU A 226 -27.89 -16.27 12.35
CA GLU A 226 -29.02 -17.15 12.04
C GLU A 226 -28.76 -18.00 10.80
N VAL A 227 -28.24 -17.39 9.73
CA VAL A 227 -27.86 -18.13 8.51
C VAL A 227 -26.82 -19.20 8.84
N PHE A 228 -25.82 -18.87 9.66
CA PHE A 228 -24.80 -19.82 10.05
C PHE A 228 -25.38 -20.99 10.87
N TRP A 229 -26.26 -20.72 11.83
CA TRP A 229 -26.91 -21.74 12.65
C TRP A 229 -27.76 -22.70 11.83
N LYS A 230 -28.61 -22.18 10.93
CA LYS A 230 -29.42 -23.02 10.03
C LYS A 230 -28.56 -23.94 9.16
N LEU A 231 -27.45 -23.44 8.62
CA LEU A 231 -26.51 -24.27 7.86
C LEU A 231 -25.84 -25.35 8.73
N GLN A 232 -25.60 -25.10 10.03
CA GLN A 232 -25.09 -26.11 10.95
C GLN A 232 -26.12 -27.21 11.23
N GLU A 233 -27.40 -26.85 11.39
CA GLU A 233 -28.50 -27.80 11.58
C GLU A 233 -28.67 -28.71 10.36
N ILE A 234 -28.65 -28.12 9.16
CA ILE A 234 -28.65 -28.86 7.90
C ILE A 234 -27.44 -29.81 7.81
N GLU A 235 -26.23 -29.32 8.09
CA GLU A 235 -25.02 -30.16 8.07
C GLU A 235 -25.15 -31.36 9.04
N GLN A 236 -25.67 -31.12 10.25
CA GLN A 236 -25.90 -32.18 11.23
C GLN A 236 -26.94 -33.18 10.75
N HIS A 237 -28.03 -32.73 10.14
CA HIS A 237 -29.07 -33.59 9.60
C HIS A 237 -28.53 -34.47 8.45
N GLN A 238 -27.79 -33.88 7.50
CA GLN A 238 -27.17 -34.64 6.40
C GLN A 238 -26.19 -35.71 6.92
N ARG A 239 -25.41 -35.40 7.97
CA ARG A 239 -24.52 -36.37 8.62
C ARG A 239 -25.29 -37.51 9.28
N LYS A 240 -26.41 -37.23 9.94
CA LYS A 240 -27.27 -38.26 10.56
C LYS A 240 -27.94 -39.15 9.52
N LYS A 241 -28.35 -38.63 8.35
CA LYS A 241 -28.95 -39.40 7.25
C LYS A 241 -27.92 -40.29 6.53
N ALA A 242 -26.64 -39.93 6.58
CA ALA A 242 -25.55 -40.65 5.93
C ALA A 242 -24.86 -41.70 6.83
N ALA A 243 -25.19 -41.74 8.12
CA ALA A 243 -24.70 -42.70 9.11
C ALA A 243 -25.68 -43.87 9.26
#